data_AF-A0A522XUI3-F1
#
_entry.id   AF-A0A522XUI3-F1
#
_cell.length_a   1.000
_cell.length_b   1.000
_cell.length_c   1.000
_cell.angle_alpha   90.00
_cell.angle_beta   90.00
_cell.angle_gamma   90.00
#
_symmetry.space_group_name_H-M   'P 1'
#
loop_
_entity.id
_entity.type
_entity.pdbx_description
1 polymer ?
#
loop_
_entity_poly.entity_id
_entity_poly.type
_entity_poly.pdbx_seq_one_letter_code
_entity_poly.pdbx_strand_id
1 'polypeptide(L)'
;MAKTQRFFDCCLDINRLSTRITTYLQDHSFEVALSKDKENPPTWCFVQARKNGILRTTTGTRRSINISLNGTPDNVEVTIGSGEWGKNLLSSAPLFVIPVIGIAATLTKFYTAKRFESNLWKYIREQIIHLKDSCSINSEEYFTKSDFREYKCDYVEGYPGWDLPSLGGTLALEHKREEKHRVVFTSSDSKEIVISAENIIKASIISRQKGLNEHDLMIEIIYKDKNGKITQPVFNLNDAIITGVLAGINELVAEDTYLKNLYK
;
A
#
# COMPACT_ATOMS: atom_id res chain seq x y z
N MET A 1 -6.21 2.46 25.92
CA MET A 1 -6.34 0.99 26.03
C MET A 1 -6.05 0.42 24.66
N ALA A 2 -5.14 -0.55 24.56
CA ALA A 2 -4.86 -1.21 23.29
C ALA A 2 -6.02 -2.14 22.92
N LYS A 3 -6.26 -2.31 21.62
CA LYS A 3 -7.21 -3.28 21.08
C LYS A 3 -6.42 -4.32 20.30
N THR A 4 -6.78 -5.59 20.48
CA THR A 4 -6.14 -6.73 19.82
C THR A 4 -7.18 -7.51 19.05
N GLN A 5 -6.85 -7.91 17.83
CA GLN A 5 -7.67 -8.78 17.01
C GLN A 5 -6.77 -9.87 16.40
N ARG A 6 -7.25 -11.11 16.45
CA ARG A 6 -6.60 -12.27 15.84
C ARG A 6 -7.32 -12.66 14.55
N PHE A 7 -6.53 -13.02 13.55
CA PHE A 7 -6.96 -13.51 12.27
C PHE A 7 -6.35 -14.90 12.10
N PHE A 8 -7.19 -15.87 11.79
CA PHE A 8 -6.83 -17.27 11.61
C PHE A 8 -7.04 -17.67 10.15
N ASP A 9 -6.39 -18.74 9.71
CA ASP A 9 -6.49 -19.29 8.35
C ASP A 9 -6.19 -18.25 7.27
N CYS A 10 -5.23 -17.38 7.55
CA CYS A 10 -4.83 -16.30 6.65
C CYS A 10 -3.33 -16.36 6.44
N CYS A 11 -2.89 -17.16 5.47
CA CYS A 11 -1.48 -17.25 5.05
C CYS A 11 -1.00 -15.85 4.59
N LEU A 12 -0.40 -15.05 5.48
CA LEU A 12 -0.24 -13.60 5.33
C LEU A 12 1.21 -13.13 5.43
N ASP A 13 1.66 -12.41 4.40
CA ASP A 13 2.97 -11.77 4.39
C ASP A 13 2.98 -10.53 5.30
N ILE A 14 3.63 -10.65 6.47
CA ILE A 14 3.75 -9.57 7.46
C ILE A 14 4.57 -8.39 6.90
N ASN A 15 5.57 -8.62 6.04
CA ASN A 15 6.31 -7.51 5.43
C ASN A 15 5.36 -6.66 4.59
N ARG A 16 4.58 -7.29 3.71
CA ARG A 16 3.68 -6.57 2.80
C ARG A 16 2.57 -5.85 3.54
N LEU A 17 1.97 -6.50 4.55
CA LEU A 17 1.00 -5.83 5.41
C LEU A 17 1.62 -4.62 6.11
N SER A 18 2.85 -4.76 6.64
CA SER A 18 3.55 -3.67 7.32
C SER A 18 3.81 -2.50 6.36
N THR A 19 4.26 -2.78 5.13
CA THR A 19 4.47 -1.77 4.08
C THR A 19 3.18 -1.01 3.81
N ARG A 20 2.07 -1.71 3.54
CA ARG A 20 0.75 -1.08 3.29
C ARG A 20 0.28 -0.21 4.45
N ILE A 21 0.44 -0.67 5.68
CA ILE A 21 0.12 0.11 6.88
C ILE A 21 0.98 1.38 6.96
N THR A 22 2.30 1.26 6.73
CA THR A 22 3.20 2.42 6.79
C THR A 22 2.88 3.46 5.71
N THR A 23 2.58 3.03 4.48
CA THR A 23 2.17 3.94 3.40
C THR A 23 0.84 4.62 3.74
N TYR A 24 -0.16 3.88 4.22
CA TYR A 24 -1.43 4.47 4.65
C TYR A 24 -1.23 5.55 5.71
N LEU A 25 -0.36 5.32 6.70
CA LEU A 25 -0.06 6.29 7.74
C LEU A 25 0.65 7.54 7.17
N GLN A 26 1.60 7.36 6.27
CA GLN A 26 2.31 8.45 5.59
C GLN A 26 1.36 9.30 4.74
N ASP A 27 0.43 8.68 4.01
CA ASP A 27 -0.61 9.37 3.24
C ASP A 27 -1.51 10.24 4.13
N HIS A 28 -1.69 9.84 5.39
CA HIS A 28 -2.42 10.59 6.40
C HIS A 28 -1.53 11.56 7.19
N SER A 29 -0.35 11.90 6.66
CA SER A 29 0.63 12.86 7.21
C SER A 29 1.21 12.47 8.58
N PHE A 30 1.37 11.16 8.82
CA PHE A 30 2.13 10.66 9.96
C PHE A 30 3.61 10.44 9.60
N GLU A 31 4.48 10.77 10.55
CA GLU A 31 5.84 10.25 10.61
C GLU A 31 5.79 8.82 11.17
N VAL A 32 6.49 7.90 10.51
CA VAL A 32 6.41 6.46 10.81
C VAL A 32 7.80 5.91 11.16
N ALA A 33 7.85 5.09 12.20
CA ALA A 33 9.02 4.30 12.57
C ALA A 33 8.64 2.81 12.58
N LEU A 34 9.54 1.96 12.08
CA LEU A 34 9.34 0.53 11.97
C LEU A 34 10.46 -0.21 12.70
N SER A 35 10.09 -1.32 13.35
CA SER A 35 11.01 -2.32 13.87
C SER A 35 10.43 -3.70 13.56
N LYS A 36 11.26 -4.64 13.12
CA LYS A 36 10.85 -6.02 12.81
C LYS A 36 11.98 -6.97 13.16
N ASP A 37 11.66 -8.25 13.32
CA ASP A 37 12.69 -9.27 13.51
C ASP A 37 13.52 -9.50 12.23
N LYS A 38 14.48 -10.42 12.30
CA LYS A 38 15.37 -10.76 11.18
C LYS A 38 14.85 -11.94 10.36
N GLU A 39 13.68 -12.49 10.70
CA GLU A 39 13.10 -13.60 9.94
C GLU A 39 12.61 -13.11 8.58
N ASN A 40 12.52 -14.03 7.63
CA ASN A 40 12.10 -13.70 6.27
C ASN A 40 11.12 -14.76 5.74
N PRO A 41 9.81 -14.47 5.70
CA PRO A 41 9.16 -13.23 6.17
C PRO A 41 9.26 -13.04 7.70
N PRO A 42 9.15 -11.80 8.22
CA PRO A 42 9.21 -11.55 9.65
C PRO A 42 7.97 -12.14 10.34
N THR A 43 8.14 -12.67 11.55
CA THR A 43 7.01 -13.13 12.38
C THR A 43 6.54 -12.06 13.37
N TRP A 44 7.35 -11.01 13.53
CA TRP A 44 7.08 -9.86 14.36
C TRP A 44 7.42 -8.55 13.65
N CYS A 45 6.49 -7.61 13.69
CA CYS A 45 6.67 -6.25 13.20
C CYS A 45 5.94 -5.25 14.08
N PHE A 46 6.60 -4.12 14.36
CA PHE A 46 6.08 -3.03 15.18
C PHE A 46 6.21 -1.70 14.46
N VAL A 47 5.08 -1.01 14.29
CA VAL A 47 4.96 0.29 13.64
C VAL A 47 4.59 1.33 14.69
N GLN A 48 5.33 2.42 14.78
CA GLN A 48 4.90 3.64 15.45
C GLN A 48 4.57 4.73 14.44
N ALA A 49 3.51 5.47 14.70
CA ALA A 49 3.12 6.63 13.90
C ALA A 49 2.84 7.84 14.79
N ARG A 50 3.37 9.02 14.43
CA ARG A 50 2.99 10.30 15.08
C ARG A 50 2.67 11.36 14.04
N LYS A 51 1.74 12.27 14.34
CA LYS A 51 1.50 13.41 13.45
C LYS A 51 2.71 14.33 13.40
N ASN A 52 3.03 14.82 12.20
CA ASN A 52 4.09 15.79 11.97
C ASN A 52 3.89 17.08 12.80
N GLY A 53 5.00 17.68 13.24
CA GLY A 53 5.08 18.70 14.30
C GLY A 53 4.16 19.92 14.17
N ILE A 54 3.83 20.37 12.95
CA ILE A 54 2.90 21.50 12.74
C ILE A 54 1.46 21.09 13.10
N LEU A 55 1.01 19.91 12.67
CA LEU A 55 -0.33 19.38 12.98
C LEU A 55 -0.43 18.87 14.44
N ARG A 56 0.71 18.47 15.03
CA ARG A 56 0.80 18.03 16.43
C ARG A 56 0.42 19.13 17.41
N THR A 57 0.84 20.37 17.13
CA THR A 57 0.59 21.53 17.99
C THR A 57 -0.88 21.94 17.97
N THR A 58 -1.52 21.88 16.80
CA THR A 58 -2.93 22.31 16.62
C THR A 58 -3.95 21.29 17.12
N THR A 59 -3.61 20.00 17.15
CA THR A 59 -4.56 18.91 17.51
C THR A 59 -4.35 18.33 18.91
N GLY A 60 -3.39 18.84 19.70
CA GLY A 60 -3.12 18.38 21.06
C GLY A 60 -2.68 16.91 21.18
N THR A 61 -2.43 16.23 20.07
CA THR A 61 -2.20 14.78 20.04
C THR A 61 -0.72 14.49 20.31
N ARG A 62 -0.34 14.40 21.59
CA ARG A 62 1.05 14.10 22.04
C ARG A 62 1.42 12.61 22.00
N ARG A 63 0.48 11.71 21.68
CA ARG A 63 0.69 10.25 21.72
C ARG A 63 0.97 9.68 20.33
N SER A 64 1.89 8.72 20.25
CA SER A 64 2.07 7.89 19.06
C SER A 64 0.97 6.83 18.98
N ILE A 65 0.62 6.43 17.77
CA ILE A 65 -0.12 5.21 17.49
C ILE A 65 0.91 4.10 17.40
N ASN A 66 0.68 3.01 18.12
CA ASN A 66 1.56 1.85 18.15
C ASN A 66 0.78 0.67 17.58
N ILE A 67 1.31 0.01 16.55
CA ILE A 67 0.71 -1.14 15.88
C ILE A 67 1.70 -2.30 16.00
N SER A 68 1.28 -3.40 16.61
CA SER A 68 2.06 -4.64 16.68
C SER A 68 1.40 -5.67 15.76
N LEU A 69 2.20 -6.29 14.91
CA LEU A 69 1.85 -7.41 14.07
C LEU A 69 2.68 -8.59 14.57
N ASN A 70 2.03 -9.59 15.15
CA ASN A 70 2.67 -10.79 15.65
C ASN A 70 2.00 -11.98 14.98
N GLY A 71 2.75 -12.93 14.45
CA GLY A 71 2.10 -14.09 13.85
C GLY A 71 3.04 -15.02 13.12
N THR A 72 2.56 -16.24 12.92
CA THR A 72 3.07 -17.11 11.86
C THR A 72 2.30 -16.79 10.59
N PRO A 73 2.78 -17.23 9.40
CA PRO A 73 2.04 -17.06 8.16
C PRO A 73 0.56 -17.41 8.30
N ASP A 74 0.17 -18.46 9.01
CA ASP A 74 -1.24 -18.90 9.11
C ASP A 74 -2.10 -18.14 10.12
N ASN A 75 -1.48 -17.42 11.07
CA ASN A 75 -2.18 -16.76 12.17
C ASN A 75 -1.55 -15.42 12.49
N VAL A 76 -2.31 -14.34 12.31
CA VAL A 76 -1.82 -12.98 12.56
C VAL A 76 -2.63 -12.31 13.66
N GLU A 77 -1.92 -11.79 14.65
CA GLU A 77 -2.43 -10.94 15.71
C GLU A 77 -2.04 -9.48 15.42
N VAL A 78 -3.05 -8.62 15.35
CA VAL A 78 -2.86 -7.17 15.23
C VAL A 78 -3.26 -6.52 16.54
N THR A 79 -2.36 -5.73 17.12
CA THR A 79 -2.65 -4.89 18.28
C THR A 79 -2.44 -3.42 17.95
N ILE A 80 -3.47 -2.57 18.16
CA ILE A 80 -3.38 -1.12 17.99
C ILE A 80 -3.58 -0.44 19.35
N GLY A 81 -2.64 0.41 19.72
CA GLY A 81 -2.67 1.18 20.95
C GLY A 81 -2.11 2.59 20.77
N SER A 82 -2.06 3.33 21.88
CA SER A 82 -1.41 4.64 21.96
C SER A 82 -0.23 4.57 22.92
N GLY A 83 0.89 5.18 22.57
CA GLY A 83 2.09 5.18 23.39
C GLY A 83 2.88 6.49 23.35
N GLU A 84 4.07 6.43 23.92
CA GLU A 84 5.08 7.47 23.76
C GLU A 84 5.94 7.14 22.53
N TRP A 85 6.17 8.15 21.71
CA TRP A 85 7.05 8.02 20.55
C TRP A 85 8.48 7.69 21.00
N GLY A 86 9.12 6.73 20.32
CA GLY A 86 10.50 6.36 20.64
C GLY A 86 10.64 5.42 21.84
N LYS A 87 9.58 5.23 22.64
CA LYS A 87 9.54 4.25 23.74
C LYS A 87 8.82 2.98 23.30
N ASN A 88 9.18 1.83 23.87
CA ASN A 88 8.68 0.50 23.50
C ASN A 88 9.12 -0.03 22.11
N LEU A 89 9.97 0.72 21.39
CA LEU A 89 10.81 0.17 20.33
C LEU A 89 11.96 -0.59 21.04
N LEU A 90 11.66 -1.81 21.51
CA LEU A 90 12.54 -2.55 22.41
C LEU A 90 13.84 -3.02 21.71
N SER A 91 14.94 -2.36 22.06
CA SER A 91 16.33 -2.80 22.33
C SER A 91 17.04 -3.92 21.56
N SER A 92 16.43 -4.63 20.60
CA SER A 92 17.03 -5.83 19.99
C SER A 92 16.99 -5.89 18.45
N ALA A 93 16.25 -5.00 17.80
CA ALA A 93 16.21 -4.86 16.35
C ALA A 93 16.52 -3.42 15.92
N PRO A 94 17.29 -3.21 14.83
CA PRO A 94 17.64 -1.88 14.36
C PRO A 94 16.37 -1.05 14.05
N LEU A 95 16.39 0.19 14.51
CA LEU A 95 15.32 1.16 14.25
C LEU A 95 15.48 1.73 12.86
N PHE A 96 14.44 1.61 12.03
CA PHE A 96 14.37 2.33 10.77
C PHE A 96 13.25 3.37 10.88
N VAL A 97 13.62 4.63 11.04
CA VAL A 97 12.69 5.73 10.74
C VAL A 97 12.54 5.71 9.24
N ILE A 98 11.35 5.36 8.77
CA ILE A 98 11.09 5.30 7.34
C ILE A 98 10.90 6.75 6.90
N PRO A 99 11.84 7.34 6.14
CA PRO A 99 11.60 8.64 5.55
C PRO A 99 10.31 8.54 4.72
N VAL A 100 9.50 9.60 4.70
CA VAL A 100 8.28 9.62 3.89
C VAL A 100 8.67 9.41 2.42
N ILE A 101 8.57 8.17 1.97
CA ILE A 101 8.84 7.72 0.60
C ILE A 101 7.52 7.09 0.17
N GLY A 102 6.60 7.96 -0.20
CA GLY A 102 5.24 7.60 -0.50
C GLY A 102 4.58 8.78 -1.17
N ILE A 103 3.77 8.47 -2.16
CA ILE A 103 2.96 9.39 -2.93
C ILE A 103 2.02 10.08 -1.94
N ALA A 104 2.38 11.27 -1.45
CA ALA A 104 1.52 12.02 -0.56
C ALA A 104 0.24 12.39 -1.31
N ALA A 105 -0.81 11.59 -1.16
CA ALA A 105 -2.16 12.00 -1.51
C ALA A 105 -2.51 13.15 -0.57
N THR A 106 -2.49 14.38 -1.08
CA THR A 106 -2.82 15.62 -0.36
C THR A 106 -4.30 15.65 0.00
N LEU A 107 -4.73 14.76 0.90
CA LEU A 107 -6.06 14.78 1.50
C LEU A 107 -5.91 14.95 3.00
N THR A 108 -5.65 16.19 3.41
CA THR A 108 -5.72 16.64 4.80
C THR A 108 -7.17 16.69 5.28
N LYS A 109 -7.84 15.53 5.33
CA LYS A 109 -9.09 15.40 6.07
C LYS A 109 -8.76 15.31 7.56
N PHE A 110 -9.07 16.37 8.30
CA PHE A 110 -8.95 16.39 9.75
C PHE A 110 -9.94 15.40 10.37
N TYR A 111 -9.48 14.18 10.64
CA TYR A 111 -10.25 13.21 11.41
C TYR A 111 -9.99 13.37 12.91
N THR A 112 -11.03 13.16 13.71
CA THR A 112 -10.88 12.95 15.16
C THR A 112 -10.11 11.65 15.40
N ALA A 113 -9.40 11.55 16.53
CA ALA A 113 -8.60 10.37 16.86
C ALA A 113 -9.40 9.05 16.83
N LYS A 114 -10.65 9.07 17.34
CA LYS A 114 -11.55 7.90 17.32
C LYS A 114 -11.94 7.48 15.90
N ARG A 115 -12.25 8.45 15.03
CA ARG A 115 -12.60 8.18 13.64
C ARG A 115 -11.40 7.66 12.85
N PHE A 116 -10.21 8.21 13.12
CA PHE A 116 -8.97 7.71 12.54
C PHE A 116 -8.69 6.26 12.97
N GLU A 117 -8.75 5.94 14.27
CA GLU A 117 -8.54 4.57 14.76
C GLU A 117 -9.52 3.58 14.13
N SER A 118 -10.80 3.96 14.00
CA SER A 118 -11.81 3.14 13.33
C SER A 118 -11.49 2.92 11.85
N ASN A 119 -11.03 3.96 11.14
CA ASN A 119 -10.64 3.87 9.73
C ASN A 119 -9.39 3.01 9.55
N LEU A 120 -8.40 3.15 10.43
CA LEU A 120 -7.19 2.33 10.42
C LEU A 120 -7.52 0.85 10.65
N TRP A 121 -8.40 0.54 11.62
CA TRP A 121 -8.87 -0.83 11.83
C TRP A 121 -9.61 -1.39 10.62
N LYS A 122 -10.46 -0.58 9.97
CA LYS A 122 -11.15 -0.97 8.75
C LYS A 122 -10.14 -1.27 7.63
N TYR A 123 -9.20 -0.37 7.41
CA TYR A 123 -8.15 -0.51 6.41
C TYR A 123 -7.31 -1.78 6.63
N ILE A 124 -6.82 -2.03 7.86
CA ILE A 124 -6.02 -3.21 8.17
C ILE A 124 -6.80 -4.50 7.88
N ARG A 125 -8.09 -4.57 8.26
CA ARG A 125 -8.94 -5.73 7.96
C ARG A 125 -9.07 -5.97 6.46
N GLU A 126 -9.31 -4.91 5.69
CA GLU A 126 -9.40 -5.00 4.23
C GLU A 126 -8.07 -5.48 3.62
N GLN A 127 -6.93 -4.97 4.10
CA GLN A 127 -5.62 -5.41 3.61
C GLN A 127 -5.30 -6.86 3.98
N ILE A 128 -5.67 -7.33 5.17
CA ILE A 128 -5.53 -8.74 5.56
C ILE A 128 -6.35 -9.63 4.61
N ILE A 129 -7.57 -9.23 4.24
CA ILE A 129 -8.39 -9.98 3.28
C ILE A 129 -7.74 -9.98 1.90
N HIS A 130 -7.22 -8.84 1.43
CA HIS A 130 -6.56 -8.74 0.11
C HIS A 130 -5.21 -9.45 0.03
N LEU A 131 -4.54 -9.60 1.17
CA LEU A 131 -3.28 -10.32 1.29
C LEU A 131 -3.49 -11.75 1.81
N LYS A 132 -4.74 -12.20 1.98
CA LYS A 132 -5.01 -13.58 2.33
C LYS A 132 -4.38 -14.48 1.27
N ASP A 133 -3.71 -15.54 1.71
CA ASP A 133 -3.00 -16.50 0.86
C ASP A 133 -1.74 -15.95 0.16
N SER A 134 -1.29 -14.73 0.52
CA SER A 134 -0.03 -14.16 0.03
C SER A 134 1.21 -14.94 0.47
N CYS A 135 1.11 -15.78 1.50
CA CYS A 135 2.19 -16.66 1.91
C CYS A 135 2.19 -18.04 1.22
N SER A 136 1.25 -18.31 0.31
CA SER A 136 1.06 -19.64 -0.29
C SER A 136 2.10 -19.97 -1.36
N ILE A 137 3.36 -20.14 -0.98
CA ILE A 137 4.17 -21.22 -1.53
C ILE A 137 5.12 -21.76 -0.44
N ASN A 138 5.41 -23.06 -0.45
CA ASN A 138 6.44 -23.71 0.38
C ASN A 138 7.62 -22.76 0.65
N SER A 139 8.16 -22.78 1.87
CA SER A 139 9.22 -21.87 2.34
C SER A 139 10.46 -21.76 1.44
N GLU A 140 10.63 -22.66 0.46
CA GLU A 140 11.65 -22.58 -0.59
C GLU A 140 11.20 -21.86 -1.88
N GLU A 141 9.90 -21.93 -2.23
CA GLU A 141 9.31 -21.28 -3.42
C GLU A 141 8.83 -19.84 -3.17
N TYR A 142 8.68 -19.43 -1.91
CA TYR A 142 8.47 -18.03 -1.53
C TYR A 142 9.55 -17.10 -2.13
N PHE A 143 10.73 -17.66 -2.39
CA PHE A 143 11.88 -16.95 -2.94
C PHE A 143 11.95 -16.95 -4.48
N THR A 144 11.17 -17.78 -5.18
CA THR A 144 11.36 -18.00 -6.63
C THR A 144 10.23 -17.48 -7.51
N LYS A 145 9.07 -17.12 -6.94
CA LYS A 145 7.92 -16.69 -7.75
C LYS A 145 7.77 -15.16 -7.72
N SER A 146 7.70 -14.56 -8.91
CA SER A 146 7.14 -13.22 -9.06
C SER A 146 5.69 -13.24 -8.57
N ASP A 147 5.33 -12.45 -7.55
CA ASP A 147 3.93 -12.31 -7.16
C ASP A 147 3.21 -11.54 -8.26
N PHE A 148 2.15 -12.15 -8.77
CA PHE A 148 1.41 -11.66 -9.92
C PHE A 148 -0.06 -11.62 -9.54
N ARG A 149 -0.60 -10.41 -9.43
CA ARG A 149 -1.99 -10.19 -9.02
C ARG A 149 -2.76 -9.52 -10.11
N GLU A 150 -3.73 -10.24 -10.63
CA GLU A 150 -4.63 -9.76 -11.67
C GLU A 150 -5.93 -9.23 -11.08
N TYR A 151 -6.34 -8.07 -11.56
CA TYR A 151 -7.58 -7.42 -11.20
C TYR A 151 -8.36 -7.14 -12.48
N LYS A 152 -9.62 -7.56 -12.50
CA LYS A 152 -10.52 -7.18 -13.58
C LYS A 152 -10.68 -5.66 -13.58
N CYS A 153 -10.44 -5.05 -14.73
CA CYS A 153 -10.59 -3.63 -14.97
C CYS A 153 -11.72 -3.42 -15.98
N ASP A 154 -12.73 -2.66 -15.59
CA ASP A 154 -13.94 -2.50 -16.40
C ASP A 154 -13.69 -1.57 -17.59
N TYR A 155 -12.82 -0.57 -17.42
CA TYR A 155 -12.23 0.18 -18.53
C TYR A 155 -11.01 1.02 -18.12
N VAL A 156 -10.25 1.47 -19.12
CA VAL A 156 -9.16 2.46 -18.97
C VAL A 156 -9.36 3.65 -19.90
N GLU A 157 -8.98 4.85 -19.46
CA GLU A 157 -8.95 6.06 -20.27
C GLU A 157 -7.73 6.94 -19.98
N GLY A 158 -7.53 8.00 -20.77
CA GLY A 158 -6.48 8.99 -20.53
C GLY A 158 -5.06 8.54 -20.94
N TYR A 159 -4.94 7.35 -21.55
CA TYR A 159 -3.68 6.87 -22.10
C TYR A 159 -3.40 7.46 -23.50
N PRO A 160 -2.20 8.02 -23.76
CA PRO A 160 -1.88 8.62 -25.05
C PRO A 160 -2.01 7.65 -26.22
N GLY A 161 -2.72 8.07 -27.27
CA GLY A 161 -2.95 7.27 -28.47
C GLY A 161 -4.13 6.30 -28.38
N TRP A 162 -4.92 6.35 -27.29
CA TRP A 162 -6.16 5.60 -27.15
C TRP A 162 -7.32 6.59 -27.21
N ASP A 163 -8.01 6.63 -28.35
CA ASP A 163 -9.03 7.66 -28.66
C ASP A 163 -10.36 7.46 -27.92
N LEU A 164 -10.61 6.27 -27.38
CA LEU A 164 -11.79 5.92 -26.60
C LEU A 164 -11.40 5.17 -25.33
N PRO A 165 -12.26 5.19 -24.28
CA PRO A 165 -12.10 4.31 -23.14
C PRO A 165 -12.03 2.87 -23.64
N SER A 166 -10.95 2.16 -23.34
CA SER A 166 -10.84 0.74 -23.70
C SER A 166 -11.64 -0.05 -22.69
N LEU A 167 -12.75 -0.63 -23.16
CA LEU A 167 -13.68 -1.40 -22.35
C LEU A 167 -13.10 -2.79 -22.07
N GLY A 168 -13.08 -3.13 -20.78
CA GLY A 168 -12.60 -4.41 -20.29
C GLY A 168 -11.09 -4.57 -20.41
N GLY A 169 -10.55 -5.31 -19.46
CA GLY A 169 -9.16 -5.71 -19.44
C GLY A 169 -8.76 -6.24 -18.08
N THR A 170 -7.47 -6.49 -17.95
CA THR A 170 -6.87 -6.96 -16.71
C THR A 170 -5.77 -5.99 -16.32
N LEU A 171 -5.82 -5.52 -15.08
CA LEU A 171 -4.74 -4.79 -14.45
C LEU A 171 -3.93 -5.76 -13.58
N ALA A 172 -2.70 -6.02 -13.96
CA ALA A 172 -1.76 -6.84 -13.24
C ALA A 172 -0.76 -5.98 -12.44
N LEU A 173 -0.55 -6.36 -11.18
CA LEU A 173 0.54 -5.86 -10.35
C LEU A 173 1.65 -6.92 -10.37
N GLU A 174 2.75 -6.61 -11.07
CA GLU A 174 3.88 -7.52 -11.27
C GLU A 174 4.99 -7.21 -10.26
N HIS A 175 5.13 -8.09 -9.27
CA HIS A 175 6.23 -8.08 -8.33
C HIS A 175 7.37 -8.96 -8.88
N LYS A 176 8.35 -8.34 -9.52
CA LYS A 176 9.55 -9.03 -10.05
C LYS A 176 10.74 -8.91 -9.09
N ARG A 177 11.49 -9.99 -8.90
CA ARG A 177 12.65 -10.04 -7.96
C ARG A 177 13.93 -9.40 -8.53
N GLU A 178 14.20 -9.63 -9.82
CA GLU A 178 15.44 -9.17 -10.49
C GLU A 178 15.19 -8.01 -11.46
N GLU A 179 13.93 -7.75 -11.79
CA GLU A 179 13.51 -6.64 -12.62
C GLU A 179 12.72 -5.64 -11.78
N LYS A 180 12.60 -4.42 -12.30
CA LYS A 180 11.76 -3.39 -11.69
C LYS A 180 10.30 -3.84 -11.68
N HIS A 181 9.63 -3.57 -10.57
CA HIS A 181 8.20 -3.83 -10.42
C HIS A 181 7.39 -3.07 -11.47
N ARG A 182 6.25 -3.63 -11.88
CA ARG A 182 5.43 -3.03 -12.95
C ARG A 182 3.95 -3.11 -12.64
N VAL A 183 3.23 -2.13 -13.16
CA VAL A 183 1.78 -2.17 -13.33
C VAL A 183 1.52 -2.37 -14.81
N VAL A 184 0.85 -3.46 -15.16
CA VAL A 184 0.54 -3.81 -16.55
C VAL A 184 -0.97 -3.84 -16.70
N PHE A 185 -1.50 -3.07 -17.64
CA PHE A 185 -2.87 -3.23 -18.08
C PHE A 185 -2.90 -3.86 -19.46
N THR A 186 -3.69 -4.91 -19.63
CA THR A 186 -3.94 -5.57 -20.90
C THR A 186 -5.41 -5.43 -21.23
N SER A 187 -5.73 -4.77 -22.35
CA SER A 187 -7.10 -4.60 -22.81
C SER A 187 -7.67 -5.90 -23.40
N SER A 188 -9.00 -5.93 -23.58
CA SER A 188 -9.69 -7.00 -24.28
C SER A 188 -9.20 -7.24 -25.72
N ASP A 189 -8.66 -6.21 -26.39
CA ASP A 189 -8.04 -6.29 -27.73
C ASP A 189 -6.52 -6.48 -27.71
N SER A 190 -5.97 -6.95 -26.58
CA SER A 190 -4.54 -7.28 -26.38
C SER A 190 -3.58 -6.10 -26.54
N LYS A 191 -4.06 -4.86 -26.40
CA LYS A 191 -3.19 -3.68 -26.25
C LYS A 191 -2.74 -3.56 -24.81
N GLU A 192 -1.52 -3.09 -24.62
CA GLU A 192 -0.90 -3.03 -23.30
C GLU A 192 -0.49 -1.61 -22.89
N ILE A 193 -0.66 -1.33 -21.61
CA ILE A 193 -0.07 -0.20 -20.92
C ILE A 193 0.88 -0.78 -19.87
N VAL A 194 2.18 -0.54 -20.04
CA VAL A 194 3.21 -1.03 -19.12
C VAL A 194 3.85 0.14 -18.39
N ILE A 195 3.66 0.20 -17.07
CA ILE A 195 4.14 1.27 -16.20
C ILE A 195 5.17 0.69 -15.22
N SER A 196 6.42 1.16 -15.30
CA SER A 196 7.44 0.83 -14.31
C SER A 196 7.11 1.51 -12.98
N ALA A 197 7.08 0.77 -11.86
CA ALA A 197 6.70 1.29 -10.55
C ALA A 197 7.62 2.44 -10.12
N GLU A 198 8.92 2.34 -10.41
CA GLU A 198 9.89 3.39 -10.15
C GLU A 198 9.56 4.76 -10.78
N ASN A 199 8.76 4.77 -11.86
CA ASN A 199 8.42 5.96 -12.63
C ASN A 199 7.07 6.55 -12.21
N ILE A 200 6.33 5.86 -11.34
CA ILE A 200 5.07 6.33 -10.79
C ILE A 200 5.38 7.49 -9.85
N ILE A 201 4.85 8.66 -10.21
CA ILE A 201 4.92 9.88 -9.39
C ILE A 201 3.79 9.87 -8.37
N LYS A 202 2.60 9.42 -8.78
CA LYS A 202 1.41 9.38 -7.94
C LYS A 202 0.39 8.35 -8.39
N ALA A 203 -0.29 7.72 -7.44
CA ALA A 203 -1.49 6.92 -7.63
C ALA A 203 -2.54 7.40 -6.63
N SER A 204 -3.79 7.56 -7.05
CA SER A 204 -4.87 7.96 -6.15
C SER A 204 -6.24 7.49 -6.61
N ILE A 205 -7.12 7.23 -5.65
CA ILE A 205 -8.54 7.02 -5.93
C ILE A 205 -9.18 8.37 -6.21
N ILE A 206 -9.83 8.48 -7.35
CA ILE A 206 -10.64 9.64 -7.76
C ILE A 206 -12.10 9.21 -7.91
N SER A 207 -13.02 10.15 -7.69
CA SER A 207 -14.41 9.99 -8.10
C SER A 207 -14.63 10.81 -9.36
N ARG A 208 -15.19 10.19 -10.41
CA ARG A 208 -15.59 10.91 -11.62
C ARG A 208 -17.11 10.97 -11.76
N GLN A 209 -17.57 12.08 -12.33
CA GLN A 209 -18.98 12.26 -12.73
C GLN A 209 -19.30 11.57 -14.06
N LYS A 210 -18.29 11.24 -14.88
CA LYS A 210 -18.43 10.53 -16.16
C LYS A 210 -17.61 9.25 -16.12
N GLY A 211 -18.15 8.22 -15.47
CA GLY A 211 -17.67 6.83 -15.55
C GLY A 211 -18.61 5.95 -16.37
N LEU A 212 -18.51 4.62 -16.25
CA LEU A 212 -19.56 3.73 -16.73
C LEU A 212 -20.85 3.97 -15.94
N ASN A 213 -20.73 4.29 -14.65
CA ASN A 213 -21.81 4.79 -13.81
C ASN A 213 -21.46 6.16 -13.20
N GLU A 214 -22.50 6.89 -12.77
CA GLU A 214 -22.30 8.08 -11.95
C GLU A 214 -21.66 7.69 -10.62
N HIS A 215 -20.57 8.37 -10.24
CA HIS A 215 -19.82 8.20 -8.99
C HIS A 215 -18.90 6.98 -8.86
N ASP A 216 -18.59 6.28 -9.96
CA ASP A 216 -17.58 5.21 -9.91
C ASP A 216 -16.25 5.73 -9.34
N LEU A 217 -15.63 4.92 -8.47
CA LEU A 217 -14.27 5.15 -8.01
C LEU A 217 -13.29 4.61 -9.04
N MET A 218 -12.22 5.36 -9.28
CA MET A 218 -11.19 4.99 -10.26
C MET A 218 -9.81 5.24 -9.69
N ILE A 219 -8.81 4.51 -10.17
CA ILE A 219 -7.40 4.77 -9.85
C ILE A 219 -6.80 5.61 -10.96
N GLU A 220 -6.39 6.83 -10.63
CA GLU A 220 -5.51 7.63 -11.46
C GLU A 220 -4.07 7.29 -11.14
N ILE A 221 -3.25 7.02 -12.17
CA ILE A 221 -1.80 6.81 -12.03
C ILE A 221 -1.07 7.88 -12.84
N ILE A 222 -0.35 8.77 -12.18
CA ILE A 222 0.53 9.77 -12.77
C ILE A 222 1.95 9.20 -12.78
N TYR A 223 2.55 9.07 -13.96
CA TYR A 223 3.90 8.53 -14.11
C TYR A 223 4.68 9.23 -15.22
N LYS A 224 6.02 9.08 -15.22
CA LYS A 224 6.89 9.51 -16.32
C LYS A 224 7.06 8.37 -17.32
N ASP A 225 6.73 8.63 -18.58
CA ASP A 225 6.97 7.66 -19.65
C ASP A 225 8.47 7.54 -19.99
N LYS A 226 8.81 6.69 -20.96
CA LYS A 226 10.19 6.46 -21.43
C LYS A 226 10.86 7.73 -21.98
N ASN A 227 10.09 8.71 -22.41
CA ASN A 227 10.56 9.99 -22.94
C ASN A 227 10.57 11.09 -21.86
N GLY A 228 10.26 10.76 -20.60
CA GLY A 228 10.16 11.70 -19.50
C GLY A 228 8.88 12.54 -19.48
N LYS A 229 7.92 12.27 -20.39
CA LYS A 229 6.64 12.97 -20.44
C LYS A 229 5.71 12.43 -19.36
N ILE A 230 4.99 13.34 -18.70
CA ILE A 230 3.99 12.99 -17.68
C ILE A 230 2.75 12.44 -18.37
N THR A 231 2.33 11.25 -17.93
CA THR A 231 1.14 10.54 -18.43
C THR A 231 0.24 10.17 -17.25
N GLN A 232 -1.08 10.16 -17.47
CA GLN A 232 -2.09 10.06 -16.42
C GLN A 232 -3.30 9.17 -16.80
N PRO A 233 -3.11 7.86 -17.03
CA PRO A 233 -4.22 6.94 -17.23
C PRO A 233 -5.09 6.82 -15.99
N VAL A 234 -6.36 6.54 -16.22
CA VAL A 234 -7.38 6.28 -15.20
C VAL A 234 -7.95 4.89 -15.42
N PHE A 235 -7.92 4.07 -14.38
CA PHE A 235 -8.40 2.69 -14.38
C PHE A 235 -9.66 2.57 -13.54
N ASN A 236 -10.74 2.11 -14.15
CA ASN A 236 -11.98 1.80 -13.45
C ASN A 236 -11.94 0.35 -12.96
N LEU A 237 -12.14 0.17 -11.66
CA LEU A 237 -12.05 -1.10 -10.96
C LEU A 237 -13.22 -1.19 -10.01
N ASN A 238 -13.63 -2.40 -9.66
CA ASN A 238 -14.69 -2.60 -8.69
C ASN A 238 -14.34 -1.94 -7.33
N ASP A 239 -15.27 -1.13 -6.80
CA ASP A 239 -15.13 -0.39 -5.54
C ASP A 239 -14.70 -1.28 -4.36
N ALA A 240 -15.08 -2.56 -4.35
CA ALA A 240 -14.72 -3.50 -3.29
C ALA A 240 -13.22 -3.81 -3.25
N ILE A 241 -12.53 -3.74 -4.40
CA ILE A 241 -11.10 -4.10 -4.51
C ILE A 241 -10.19 -2.87 -4.67
N ILE A 242 -10.73 -1.72 -5.04
CA ILE A 242 -9.94 -0.55 -5.47
C ILE A 242 -8.94 -0.07 -4.43
N THR A 243 -9.29 -0.16 -3.13
CA THR A 243 -8.39 0.19 -2.03
C THR A 243 -7.23 -0.81 -1.91
N GLY A 244 -7.48 -2.08 -2.18
CA GLY A 244 -6.45 -3.13 -2.22
C GLY A 244 -5.50 -2.97 -3.38
N VAL A 245 -6.02 -2.59 -4.55
CA VAL A 245 -5.22 -2.33 -5.75
C VAL A 245 -4.34 -1.10 -5.55
N LEU A 246 -4.89 0.01 -5.05
CA LEU A 246 -4.09 1.21 -4.74
C LEU A 246 -2.98 0.89 -3.73
N ALA A 247 -3.29 0.13 -2.68
CA ALA A 247 -2.29 -0.29 -1.70
C ALA A 247 -1.19 -1.16 -2.33
N GLY A 248 -1.54 -2.05 -3.26
CA GLY A 248 -0.57 -2.85 -4.02
C GLY A 248 0.32 -2.00 -4.93
N ILE A 249 -0.23 -1.00 -5.63
CA ILE A 249 0.58 -0.07 -6.44
C ILE A 249 1.56 0.70 -5.55
N ASN A 250 1.08 1.23 -4.42
CA ASN A 250 1.92 1.96 -3.47
C ASN A 250 3.03 1.08 -2.86
N GLU A 251 2.72 -0.20 -2.59
CA GLU A 251 3.69 -1.20 -2.15
C GLU A 251 4.81 -1.40 -3.19
N LEU A 252 4.48 -1.61 -4.47
CA LEU A 252 5.48 -1.74 -5.55
C LEU A 252 6.39 -0.50 -5.64
N VAL A 253 5.82 0.70 -5.54
CA VAL A 253 6.58 1.95 -5.60
C VAL A 253 7.52 2.10 -4.40
N ALA A 254 7.03 1.75 -3.19
CA ALA A 254 7.81 1.84 -1.97
C ALA A 254 9.02 0.89 -2.00
N GLU A 255 8.82 -0.34 -2.48
CA GLU A 255 9.87 -1.36 -2.57
C GLU A 255 10.93 -1.02 -3.61
N ASP A 256 10.54 -0.59 -4.82
CA ASP A 256 11.49 -0.11 -5.85
C ASP A 256 12.31 1.10 -5.34
N THR A 257 11.70 1.98 -4.54
CA THR A 257 12.41 3.13 -3.99
C THR A 257 13.34 2.74 -2.83
N TYR A 258 12.96 1.76 -2.02
CA TYR A 258 13.84 1.18 -1.01
C TYR A 258 15.07 0.52 -1.65
N LEU A 259 14.87 -0.27 -2.71
CA LEU A 259 15.96 -0.86 -3.49
C LEU A 259 16.92 0.20 -4.06
N LYS A 260 16.41 1.33 -4.56
CA LYS A 260 17.25 2.46 -5.02
C LYS A 260 18.17 3.04 -3.95
N ASN A 261 17.76 3.01 -2.68
CA ASN A 261 18.52 3.59 -1.56
C ASN A 261 19.53 2.61 -0.95
N LEU A 262 19.42 1.30 -1.23
CA LEU A 262 20.40 0.29 -0.80
C LEU A 262 21.65 0.23 -1.67
N TYR A 263 21.55 0.65 -2.95
CA TYR A 263 22.64 0.58 -3.94
C TYR A 263 23.22 1.96 -4.33
N LYS A 264 22.96 3.00 -3.52
CA LYS A 264 23.61 4.31 -3.61
C LYS A 264 24.58 4.49 -2.44
#